data_AF-A0A944ZW00-F1
#
_entry.id   AF-A0A944ZW00-F1
#
_cell.length_a   1.000
_cell.length_b   1.000
_cell.length_c   1.000
_cell.angle_alpha   90.00
_cell.angle_beta   90.00
_cell.angle_gamma   90.00
#
_symmetry.space_group_name_H-M   'P 1'
#
loop_
_entity.id
_entity.type
_entity.pdbx_description
1 polymer ?
#
loop_
_entity_poly.entity_id
_entity_poly.type
_entity_poly.pdbx_seq_one_letter_code
_entity_poly.pdbx_strand_id
1 'polypeptide(L)'
;IYFLVSHRHTLATLFLAFSFLGKLYPIILFPLYLQACYEKMSQDKKRARLALLRNSVLFLAVIALGYLPFMGIGLQMFDGLKAFTLYWQSNDSIFAILVFIFESVLGGNEMILSNPLPIFLSKVSVVITLTGVLLWLLYRRVSLIEQPVEFVRGFFWIMALVFLLSPVQNPWYLCWVVPFLCIFPGRAWIVLTGLVGFYYLDFYFDYQELQEFSLWIPWVEYLPFYVLLALELWKSRKKIRLAGSFEDGDQPKRLNI
;
A
#
# COMPACT_ATOMS: atom_id res chain seq x y z
N ILE A 1 14.06 2.09 2.67
CA ILE A 1 13.74 1.88 4.12
C ILE A 1 14.99 1.84 4.98
N TYR A 2 15.92 0.90 4.77
CA TYR A 2 17.19 0.84 5.53
C TYR A 2 17.88 2.21 5.67
N PHE A 3 18.19 2.88 4.55
CA PHE A 3 18.79 4.21 4.57
C PHE A 3 17.95 5.28 5.28
N LEU A 4 16.62 5.16 5.25
CA LEU A 4 15.73 6.10 5.92
C LEU A 4 15.86 5.97 7.45
N VAL A 5 15.81 4.74 7.95
CA VAL A 5 16.00 4.42 9.38
C VAL A 5 17.41 4.79 9.85
N SER A 6 18.42 4.63 8.99
CA SER A 6 19.78 5.10 9.26
C SER A 6 19.97 6.62 9.10
N HIS A 7 18.89 7.39 8.96
CA HIS A 7 18.89 8.85 8.78
C HIS A 7 19.69 9.37 7.57
N ARG A 8 19.96 8.52 6.58
CA ARG A 8 20.61 8.87 5.30
C ARG A 8 19.54 9.25 4.26
N HIS A 9 18.85 10.36 4.50
CA HIS A 9 17.65 10.76 3.74
C HIS A 9 17.89 10.93 2.23
N THR A 10 19.05 11.46 1.82
CA THR A 10 19.37 11.62 0.38
C THR A 10 19.45 10.27 -0.34
N LEU A 11 20.14 9.29 0.26
CA LEU A 11 20.20 7.92 -0.29
C LEU A 11 18.84 7.25 -0.24
N ALA A 12 18.08 7.45 0.83
CA ALA A 12 16.73 6.91 0.95
C ALA A 12 15.82 7.41 -0.20
N THR A 13 15.88 8.70 -0.52
CA THR A 13 15.14 9.31 -1.64
C THR A 13 15.60 8.78 -2.99
N LEU A 14 16.92 8.63 -3.20
CA LEU A 14 17.49 8.06 -4.43
C LEU A 14 16.95 6.65 -4.70
N PHE A 15 17.01 5.76 -3.70
CA PHE A 15 16.50 4.39 -3.84
C PHE A 15 14.97 4.34 -3.97
N LEU A 16 14.24 5.29 -3.37
CA LEU A 16 12.80 5.41 -3.60
C LEU A 16 12.49 5.83 -5.06
N ALA A 17 13.30 6.71 -5.64
CA ALA A 17 13.15 7.09 -7.05
C ALA A 17 13.45 5.91 -7.99
N PHE A 18 14.49 5.11 -7.71
CA PHE A 18 14.73 3.88 -8.47
C PHE A 18 13.60 2.85 -8.30
N SER A 19 13.06 2.74 -7.09
CA SER A 19 11.88 1.91 -6.83
C SER A 19 10.67 2.36 -7.66
N PHE A 20 10.44 3.68 -7.77
CA PHE A 20 9.38 4.26 -8.59
C PHE A 20 9.57 3.98 -10.08
N LEU A 21 10.81 4.06 -10.57
CA LEU A 21 11.13 3.73 -11.97
C LEU A 21 10.90 2.25 -12.28
N GLY A 22 11.03 1.35 -11.30
CA GLY A 22 10.68 -0.07 -11.46
C GLY A 22 9.16 -0.32 -11.44
N LYS A 23 8.44 0.31 -10.50
CA LYS A 23 6.97 0.24 -10.37
C LYS A 23 6.46 1.56 -9.82
N LEU A 24 5.29 2.04 -10.24
CA LEU A 24 4.83 3.41 -9.93
C LEU A 24 4.32 3.62 -8.49
N TYR A 25 3.72 2.60 -7.85
CA TYR A 25 3.06 2.77 -6.55
C TYR A 25 3.95 3.13 -5.34
N PRO A 26 5.28 2.86 -5.28
CA PRO A 26 6.14 3.30 -4.18
C PRO A 26 6.16 4.82 -3.99
N ILE A 27 5.71 5.61 -4.98
CA ILE A 27 5.54 7.06 -4.85
C ILE A 27 4.65 7.45 -3.66
N ILE A 28 3.70 6.58 -3.26
CA ILE A 28 2.83 6.82 -2.12
C ILE A 28 3.59 6.98 -0.79
N LEU A 29 4.81 6.43 -0.71
CA LEU A 29 5.67 6.55 0.47
C LEU A 29 6.44 7.87 0.51
N PHE A 30 6.53 8.59 -0.61
CA PHE A 30 7.37 9.78 -0.72
C PHE A 30 7.04 10.89 0.29
N PRO A 31 5.75 11.23 0.55
CA PRO A 31 5.40 12.22 1.58
C PRO A 31 5.90 11.82 2.98
N LEU A 32 5.90 10.53 3.31
CA LEU A 32 6.41 10.06 4.59
C LEU A 32 7.95 10.14 4.66
N TYR A 33 8.66 9.92 3.55
CA TYR A 33 10.11 10.14 3.48
C TYR A 33 10.46 11.62 3.71
N LEU A 34 9.67 12.52 3.12
CA LEU A 34 9.81 13.97 3.33
C LEU A 34 9.52 14.37 4.78
N GLN A 35 8.45 13.83 5.38
CA GLN A 35 8.13 14.03 6.80
C GLN A 35 9.30 13.63 7.69
N ALA A 36 9.85 12.44 7.50
CA ALA A 36 11.00 11.95 8.26
C ALA A 36 12.26 12.82 8.09
N CYS A 37 12.51 13.32 6.87
CA CYS A 37 13.61 14.24 6.62
C CYS A 37 13.42 15.61 7.31
N TYR A 38 12.19 16.13 7.29
CA TYR A 38 11.84 17.40 7.93
C TYR A 38 12.00 17.30 9.45
N GLU A 39 11.50 16.23 10.04
CA GLU A 39 11.62 15.96 11.47
C GLU A 39 13.08 15.96 11.94
N LYS A 40 13.97 15.25 11.21
CA LYS A 40 15.39 15.19 11.56
C LYS A 40 16.08 16.55 11.58
N MET A 41 15.60 17.49 10.76
CA MET A 41 16.17 18.84 10.64
C MET A 41 15.33 19.91 11.34
N SER A 42 14.33 19.52 12.14
CA SER A 42 13.33 20.43 12.70
C SER A 42 13.93 21.55 13.58
N GLN A 43 15.11 21.32 14.18
CA GLN A 43 15.84 22.32 14.96
C GLN A 43 16.19 23.58 14.15
N ASP A 44 16.39 23.47 12.84
CA ASP A 44 16.62 24.61 11.93
C ASP A 44 15.62 24.55 10.77
N LYS A 45 14.55 25.35 10.89
CA LYS A 45 13.46 25.42 9.89
C LYS A 45 13.97 25.74 8.49
N LYS A 46 15.04 26.53 8.34
CA LYS A 46 15.60 26.89 7.02
C LYS A 46 16.31 25.68 6.40
N ARG A 47 17.14 24.97 7.19
CA ARG A 47 17.79 23.72 6.75
C ARG A 47 16.77 22.64 6.42
N ALA A 48 15.71 22.50 7.23
CA ALA A 48 14.65 21.53 6.98
C ALA A 48 13.95 21.77 5.63
N ARG A 49 13.57 23.03 5.34
CA ARG A 49 12.96 23.39 4.04
C ARG A 49 13.92 23.16 2.87
N LEU A 50 15.19 23.51 3.03
CA LEU A 50 16.19 23.27 1.99
C LEU A 50 16.39 21.77 1.73
N ALA A 51 16.39 20.94 2.77
CA ALA A 51 16.50 19.50 2.62
C ALA A 51 15.26 18.86 1.97
N LEU A 52 14.07 19.36 2.27
CA LEU A 52 12.84 18.97 1.56
C LEU A 52 12.97 19.28 0.07
N LEU A 53 13.32 20.53 -0.28
CA LEU A 53 13.50 20.95 -1.67
C LEU A 53 14.55 20.09 -2.37
N ARG A 54 15.73 19.90 -1.74
CA ARG A 54 16.82 19.08 -2.29
C ARG A 54 16.37 17.65 -2.57
N ASN A 55 15.65 17.01 -1.64
CA ASN A 55 15.18 15.64 -1.83
C ASN A 55 14.08 15.57 -2.91
N SER A 56 13.16 16.54 -2.97
CA SER A 56 12.16 16.59 -4.03
C SER A 56 12.78 16.81 -5.41
N VAL A 57 13.75 17.73 -5.53
CA VAL A 57 14.49 17.94 -6.77
C VAL A 57 15.27 16.68 -7.15
N LEU A 58 15.94 16.04 -6.20
CA LEU A 58 16.65 14.77 -6.46
C LEU A 58 15.69 13.68 -6.97
N PHE A 59 14.54 13.50 -6.32
CA PHE A 59 13.55 12.51 -6.72
C PHE A 59 13.07 12.74 -8.16
N LEU A 60 12.68 13.98 -8.47
CA LEU A 60 12.23 14.36 -9.81
C LEU A 60 13.35 14.28 -10.86
N ALA A 61 14.57 14.67 -10.51
CA ALA A 61 15.72 14.60 -11.40
C ALA A 61 16.07 13.16 -11.77
N VAL A 62 16.07 12.23 -10.80
CA VAL A 62 16.30 10.79 -11.06
C VAL A 62 15.21 10.23 -11.96
N ILE A 63 13.94 10.61 -11.76
CA ILE A 63 12.83 10.19 -12.62
C ILE A 63 13.02 10.72 -14.05
N ALA A 64 13.30 12.02 -14.19
CA ALA A 64 13.51 12.65 -15.49
C ALA A 64 14.70 12.01 -16.24
N LEU A 65 15.81 11.74 -15.54
CA LEU A 65 16.97 11.04 -16.10
C LEU A 65 16.62 9.60 -16.51
N GLY A 66 15.82 8.89 -15.72
CA GLY A 66 15.37 7.54 -16.06
C GLY A 66 14.50 7.48 -17.32
N TYR A 67 13.73 8.54 -17.58
CA TYR A 67 12.90 8.66 -18.78
C TYR A 67 13.59 9.34 -19.97
N LEU A 68 14.78 9.93 -19.77
CA LEU A 68 15.54 10.63 -20.81
C LEU A 68 15.79 9.78 -22.08
N PRO A 69 16.14 8.47 -21.98
CA PRO A 69 16.32 7.63 -23.17
C PRO A 69 15.06 7.46 -24.02
N PHE A 70 13.88 7.69 -23.46
CA PHE A 70 12.58 7.49 -24.11
C PHE A 70 11.96 8.79 -24.62
N MET A 71 12.63 9.94 -24.48
CA MET A 71 12.08 11.24 -24.88
C MET A 71 11.67 11.32 -26.36
N GLY A 72 12.33 10.57 -27.24
CA GLY A 72 12.00 10.53 -28.67
C GLY A 72 10.63 9.90 -28.98
N ILE A 73 10.10 9.08 -28.09
CA ILE A 73 8.78 8.41 -28.24
C ILE A 73 7.64 9.36 -27.82
N GLY A 74 7.95 10.43 -27.08
CA GLY A 74 6.95 11.37 -26.58
C GLY A 74 5.94 10.70 -25.65
N LEU A 75 4.66 11.12 -25.72
CA LEU A 75 3.62 10.63 -24.80
C LEU A 75 3.21 9.17 -25.01
N GLN A 76 3.56 8.56 -26.14
CA GLN A 76 3.22 7.16 -26.44
C GLN A 76 3.86 6.17 -25.46
N MET A 77 4.94 6.57 -24.77
CA MET A 77 5.53 5.79 -23.68
C MET A 77 4.54 5.45 -22.55
N PHE A 78 3.47 6.24 -22.40
CA PHE A 78 2.43 6.03 -21.40
C PHE A 78 1.23 5.22 -21.91
N ASP A 79 1.21 4.80 -23.17
CA ASP A 79 0.11 4.01 -23.74
C ASP A 79 -0.03 2.66 -23.04
N GLY A 80 1.08 2.04 -22.63
CA GLY A 80 1.07 0.83 -21.80
C GLY A 80 0.42 1.05 -20.42
N LEU A 81 0.66 2.21 -19.79
CA LEU A 81 0.03 2.57 -18.53
C LEU A 81 -1.48 2.82 -18.70
N LYS A 82 -1.86 3.45 -19.82
CA LYS A 82 -3.26 3.65 -20.19
C LYS A 82 -3.96 2.30 -20.41
N ALA A 83 -3.36 1.40 -21.19
CA ALA A 83 -3.89 0.07 -21.45
C ALA A 83 -4.03 -0.75 -20.15
N PHE A 84 -3.01 -0.71 -19.28
CA PHE A 84 -3.08 -1.34 -17.96
C PHE A 84 -4.23 -0.77 -17.13
N THR A 85 -4.38 0.55 -17.11
CA THR A 85 -5.46 1.19 -16.35
C THR A 85 -6.84 0.85 -16.91
N LEU A 86 -7.00 0.67 -18.22
CA LEU A 86 -8.29 0.43 -18.84
C LEU A 86 -8.74 -1.03 -18.77
N TYR A 87 -7.83 -1.96 -19.05
CA TYR A 87 -8.21 -3.35 -19.33
C TYR A 87 -7.77 -4.34 -18.27
N TRP A 88 -6.79 -4.00 -17.43
CA TRP A 88 -6.25 -4.97 -16.49
C TRP A 88 -7.05 -4.99 -15.19
N GLN A 89 -7.79 -6.07 -15.05
CA GLN A 89 -8.38 -6.53 -13.80
C GLN A 89 -8.15 -8.04 -13.72
N SER A 90 -7.47 -8.50 -12.67
CA SER A 90 -7.08 -9.91 -12.55
C SER A 90 -6.77 -10.27 -11.10
N ASN A 91 -7.32 -11.41 -10.68
CA ASN A 91 -7.13 -11.99 -9.35
C ASN A 91 -7.40 -11.01 -8.21
N ASP A 92 -8.35 -10.10 -8.37
CA ASP A 92 -8.61 -9.05 -7.41
C ASP A 92 -9.54 -9.49 -6.29
N SER A 93 -9.34 -8.88 -5.11
CA SER A 93 -10.08 -9.21 -3.89
C SER A 93 -11.07 -8.11 -3.51
N ILE A 94 -10.62 -7.10 -2.75
CA ILE A 94 -11.48 -5.98 -2.31
C ILE A 94 -12.00 -5.19 -3.52
N PHE A 95 -11.18 -5.04 -4.56
CA PHE A 95 -11.58 -4.32 -5.77
C PHE A 95 -12.78 -4.97 -6.46
N ALA A 96 -12.80 -6.31 -6.61
CA ALA A 96 -13.93 -7.03 -7.18
C ALA A 96 -15.22 -6.81 -6.36
N ILE A 97 -15.12 -6.81 -5.04
CA ILE A 97 -16.24 -6.52 -4.14
C ILE A 97 -16.75 -5.09 -4.36
N LEU A 98 -15.86 -4.11 -4.50
CA LEU A 98 -16.27 -2.72 -4.79
C LEU A 98 -17.00 -2.62 -6.13
N VAL A 99 -16.49 -3.28 -7.18
CA VAL A 99 -17.13 -3.30 -8.50
C VAL A 99 -18.53 -3.89 -8.40
N PHE A 100 -18.68 -5.05 -7.74
CA PHE A 100 -19.97 -5.70 -7.52
C PHE A 100 -20.96 -4.80 -6.76
N ILE A 101 -20.51 -4.13 -5.70
CA ILE A 101 -21.37 -3.20 -4.93
C ILE A 101 -21.85 -2.06 -5.83
N PHE A 102 -20.94 -1.39 -6.55
CA PHE A 102 -21.32 -0.27 -7.41
C PHE A 102 -22.22 -0.72 -8.57
N GLU A 103 -21.95 -1.89 -9.15
CA GLU A 103 -22.80 -2.48 -10.18
C GLU A 103 -24.22 -2.76 -9.65
N SER A 104 -24.34 -3.36 -8.47
CA SER A 104 -25.64 -3.68 -7.85
C SER A 104 -26.48 -2.44 -7.49
N VAL A 105 -25.82 -1.32 -7.14
CA VAL A 105 -26.50 -0.09 -6.69
C VAL A 105 -26.86 0.81 -7.86
N LEU A 106 -25.99 0.93 -8.86
CA LEU A 106 -26.13 1.90 -9.96
C LEU A 106 -26.68 1.29 -11.26
N GLY A 107 -26.52 -0.02 -11.48
CA GLY A 107 -27.09 -0.75 -12.63
C GLY A 107 -26.79 -0.18 -14.02
N GLY A 108 -25.77 0.68 -14.13
CA GLY A 108 -25.57 1.56 -15.28
C GLY A 108 -24.40 1.16 -16.17
N ASN A 109 -24.66 1.06 -17.48
CA ASN A 109 -23.66 0.81 -18.52
C ASN A 109 -22.95 2.10 -19.02
N GLU A 110 -23.02 3.19 -18.25
CA GLU A 110 -22.37 4.43 -18.66
C GLU A 110 -20.85 4.28 -18.65
N MET A 111 -20.21 4.84 -19.68
CA MET A 111 -18.76 4.87 -19.80
C MET A 111 -18.23 6.24 -19.42
N ILE A 112 -17.39 6.30 -18.39
CA ILE A 112 -16.65 7.50 -17.99
C ILE A 112 -15.17 7.26 -18.24
N LEU A 113 -14.53 8.14 -19.00
CA LEU A 113 -13.09 8.07 -19.29
C LEU A 113 -12.67 6.68 -19.83
N SER A 114 -13.50 6.12 -20.71
CA SER A 114 -13.32 4.78 -21.31
C SER A 114 -13.37 3.60 -20.33
N ASN A 115 -13.91 3.80 -19.12
CA ASN A 115 -14.18 2.75 -18.15
C ASN A 115 -15.69 2.64 -17.89
N PRO A 116 -16.23 1.44 -17.66
CA PRO A 116 -17.56 1.27 -17.08
C PRO A 116 -17.67 2.03 -15.75
N LEU A 117 -18.81 2.66 -15.50
CA LEU A 117 -19.06 3.47 -14.31
C LEU A 117 -18.71 2.74 -12.99
N PRO A 118 -19.11 1.47 -12.76
CA PRO A 118 -18.74 0.76 -11.52
C PRO A 118 -17.23 0.60 -11.32
N ILE A 119 -16.49 0.33 -12.40
CA ILE A 119 -15.03 0.18 -12.38
C ILE A 119 -14.36 1.53 -12.09
N PHE A 120 -14.84 2.60 -12.72
CA PHE A 120 -14.34 3.95 -12.46
C PHE A 120 -14.54 4.36 -11.00
N LEU A 121 -15.74 4.16 -10.45
CA LEU A 121 -16.06 4.46 -9.05
C LEU A 121 -15.23 3.61 -8.07
N SER A 122 -14.98 2.35 -8.41
CA SER A 122 -14.08 1.48 -7.62
C SER A 122 -12.66 2.05 -7.58
N LYS A 123 -12.10 2.46 -8.72
CA LYS A 123 -10.77 3.09 -8.80
C LYS A 123 -10.70 4.38 -7.98
N VAL A 124 -11.73 5.23 -8.09
CA VAL A 124 -11.83 6.47 -7.30
C VAL A 124 -11.88 6.15 -5.80
N SER A 125 -12.66 5.16 -5.39
CA SER A 125 -12.77 4.74 -3.99
C SER A 125 -11.43 4.24 -3.42
N VAL A 126 -10.66 3.50 -4.22
CA VAL A 126 -9.30 3.07 -3.87
C VAL A 126 -8.37 4.27 -3.67
N VAL A 127 -8.37 5.23 -4.62
CA VAL A 127 -7.53 6.44 -4.52
C VAL A 127 -7.89 7.26 -3.27
N ILE A 128 -9.19 7.45 -3.00
CA ILE A 128 -9.68 8.15 -1.81
C ILE A 128 -9.21 7.44 -0.54
N THR A 129 -9.36 6.11 -0.48
CA THR A 129 -8.98 5.31 0.69
C THR A 129 -7.47 5.40 0.95
N LEU A 130 -6.65 5.17 -0.08
CA LEU A 130 -5.19 5.24 0.04
C LEU A 130 -4.70 6.64 0.41
N THR A 131 -5.29 7.68 -0.17
CA THR A 131 -4.99 9.08 0.15
C THR A 131 -5.41 9.40 1.58
N GLY A 132 -6.60 8.97 2.00
CA GLY A 132 -7.09 9.16 3.37
C GLY A 132 -6.18 8.50 4.40
N VAL A 133 -5.73 7.27 4.16
CA VAL A 133 -4.77 6.57 5.02
C VAL A 133 -3.41 7.27 5.04
N LEU A 134 -2.90 7.72 3.89
CA LEU A 134 -1.66 8.48 3.82
C LEU A 134 -1.74 9.79 4.63
N LEU A 135 -2.82 10.55 4.46
CA LEU A 135 -3.06 11.77 5.21
C LEU A 135 -3.21 11.49 6.71
N TRP A 136 -3.88 10.40 7.09
CA TRP A 136 -3.97 9.96 8.48
C TRP A 136 -2.60 9.62 9.07
N LEU A 137 -1.73 8.91 8.33
CA LEU A 137 -0.35 8.61 8.76
C LEU A 137 0.48 9.89 8.93
N LEU A 138 0.37 10.83 7.99
CA LEU A 138 1.02 12.15 8.07
C LEU A 138 0.51 12.96 9.26
N TYR A 139 -0.81 12.93 9.52
CA TYR A 139 -1.45 13.65 10.62
C TYR A 139 -1.10 13.09 11.99
N ARG A 140 -0.99 11.76 12.12
CA ARG A 140 -0.57 11.11 13.37
C ARG A 140 0.82 11.55 13.82
N ARG A 141 1.65 12.08 12.91
CA ARG A 141 3.01 12.57 13.16
C ARG A 141 3.86 11.58 13.95
N VAL A 142 3.74 10.29 13.64
CA VAL A 142 4.62 9.27 14.23
C VAL A 142 6.06 9.65 13.91
N SER A 143 6.87 9.81 14.95
CA SER A 143 8.27 10.17 14.82
C SER A 143 9.09 9.01 14.31
N LEU A 144 9.90 9.21 13.27
CA LEU A 144 10.90 8.21 12.89
C LEU A 144 12.01 8.08 13.94
N ILE A 145 12.29 9.16 14.68
CA ILE A 145 13.38 9.23 15.65
C ILE A 145 12.97 8.55 16.96
N GLU A 146 11.78 8.86 17.47
CA GLU A 146 11.31 8.32 18.75
C GLU A 146 10.69 6.93 18.58
N GLN A 147 9.99 6.68 17.47
CA GLN A 147 9.22 5.45 17.25
C GLN A 147 9.48 4.85 15.85
N PRO A 148 10.72 4.44 15.53
CA PRO A 148 11.08 3.95 14.20
C PRO A 148 10.28 2.71 13.77
N VAL A 149 9.98 1.81 14.71
CA VAL A 149 9.22 0.58 14.43
C VAL A 149 7.78 0.91 14.03
N GLU A 150 7.13 1.82 14.75
CA GLU A 150 5.77 2.28 14.45
C GLU A 150 5.69 3.01 13.11
N PHE A 151 6.71 3.82 12.82
CA PHE A 151 6.82 4.53 11.55
C PHE A 151 6.93 3.55 10.37
N VAL A 152 7.82 2.56 10.46
CA VAL A 152 7.97 1.51 9.42
C VAL A 152 6.73 0.62 9.34
N ARG A 153 6.01 0.42 10.45
CA ARG A 153 4.71 -0.27 10.42
C ARG A 153 3.67 0.48 9.60
N GLY A 154 3.72 1.82 9.57
CA GLY A 154 2.92 2.64 8.67
C GLY A 154 3.20 2.32 7.19
N PHE A 155 4.48 2.10 6.83
CA PHE A 155 4.86 1.71 5.46
C PHE A 155 4.33 0.33 5.11
N PHE A 156 4.42 -0.62 6.04
CA PHE A 156 3.84 -1.95 5.85
C PHE A 156 2.35 -1.86 5.52
N TRP A 157 1.57 -1.14 6.34
CA TRP A 157 0.12 -1.07 6.16
C TRP A 157 -0.31 -0.35 4.88
N ILE A 158 0.34 0.76 4.52
CA ILE A 158 -0.03 1.45 3.28
C ILE A 158 0.34 0.62 2.04
N MET A 159 1.47 -0.10 2.05
CA MET A 159 1.85 -1.00 0.96
C MET A 159 0.96 -2.25 0.89
N ALA A 160 0.57 -2.79 2.04
CA ALA A 160 -0.43 -3.85 2.15
C ALA A 160 -1.77 -3.43 1.55
N LEU A 161 -2.23 -2.21 1.84
CA LEU A 161 -3.47 -1.66 1.27
C LEU A 161 -3.37 -1.42 -0.23
N VAL A 162 -2.22 -0.94 -0.73
CA VAL A 162 -1.97 -0.83 -2.17
C VAL A 162 -2.18 -2.19 -2.85
N PHE A 163 -1.70 -3.28 -2.27
CA PHE A 163 -1.92 -4.63 -2.80
C PHE A 163 -3.40 -5.03 -2.72
N LEU A 164 -4.02 -4.98 -1.54
CA LEU A 164 -5.39 -5.48 -1.33
C LEU A 164 -6.47 -4.69 -2.08
N LEU A 165 -6.23 -3.41 -2.34
CA LEU A 165 -7.14 -2.53 -3.08
C LEU A 165 -6.82 -2.48 -4.58
N SER A 166 -5.72 -3.10 -5.03
CA SER A 166 -5.36 -3.11 -6.44
C SER A 166 -6.36 -3.93 -7.26
N PRO A 167 -6.74 -3.48 -8.47
CA PRO A 167 -7.51 -4.28 -9.43
C PRO A 167 -6.69 -5.44 -10.02
N VAL A 168 -5.37 -5.47 -9.78
CA VAL A 168 -4.49 -6.54 -10.24
C VAL A 168 -3.64 -7.01 -9.06
N GLN A 169 -3.83 -8.25 -8.62
CA GLN A 169 -3.17 -8.79 -7.43
C GLN A 169 -2.35 -10.05 -7.73
N ASN A 170 -1.57 -9.98 -8.81
CA ASN A 170 -0.68 -11.07 -9.19
C ASN A 170 0.37 -11.34 -8.09
N PRO A 171 0.84 -12.59 -7.94
CA PRO A 171 1.69 -13.03 -6.84
C PRO A 171 2.93 -12.16 -6.58
N TRP A 172 3.59 -11.74 -7.66
CA TRP A 172 4.81 -10.94 -7.59
C TRP A 172 4.60 -9.52 -7.03
N TYR A 173 3.34 -9.04 -6.93
CA TYR A 173 3.06 -7.78 -6.25
C TYR A 173 3.14 -7.89 -4.72
N LEU A 174 3.01 -9.09 -4.15
CA LEU A 174 3.27 -9.31 -2.71
C LEU A 174 4.75 -9.13 -2.35
N CYS A 175 5.69 -9.17 -3.30
CA CYS A 175 7.12 -8.93 -3.04
C CYS A 175 7.40 -7.58 -2.39
N TRP A 176 6.45 -6.64 -2.46
CA TRP A 176 6.56 -5.32 -1.82
C TRP A 176 6.06 -5.31 -0.38
N VAL A 177 5.37 -6.37 0.05
CA VAL A 177 4.90 -6.61 1.43
C VAL A 177 5.84 -7.57 2.15
N VAL A 178 6.36 -8.60 1.46
CA VAL A 178 7.21 -9.67 2.03
C VAL A 178 8.38 -9.15 2.88
N PRO A 179 9.18 -8.14 2.48
CA PRO A 179 10.30 -7.65 3.29
C PRO A 179 9.88 -7.14 4.67
N PHE A 180 8.64 -6.63 4.80
CA PHE A 180 8.11 -6.18 6.07
C PHE A 180 7.73 -7.34 6.99
N LEU A 181 7.40 -8.52 6.46
CA LEU A 181 7.03 -9.69 7.26
C LEU A 181 8.21 -10.23 8.09
N CYS A 182 9.44 -9.93 7.68
CA CYS A 182 10.64 -10.18 8.49
C CYS A 182 10.67 -9.35 9.79
N ILE A 183 9.97 -8.21 9.82
CA ILE A 183 9.90 -7.29 10.97
C ILE A 183 8.56 -7.44 11.70
N PHE A 184 7.47 -7.60 10.94
CA PHE A 184 6.10 -7.71 11.42
C PHE A 184 5.50 -9.05 10.96
N PRO A 185 5.79 -10.17 11.64
CA PRO A 185 5.31 -11.48 11.23
C PRO A 185 3.80 -11.62 11.49
N GLY A 186 2.99 -11.25 10.51
CA GLY A 186 1.54 -11.48 10.49
C GLY A 186 1.24 -12.84 9.88
N ARG A 187 0.55 -13.73 10.60
CA ARG A 187 0.27 -15.10 10.12
C ARG A 187 -0.63 -15.06 8.91
N ALA A 188 -1.61 -14.16 8.90
CA ALA A 188 -2.49 -13.95 7.76
C ALA A 188 -1.68 -13.66 6.49
N TRP A 189 -0.75 -12.70 6.55
CA TRP A 189 0.09 -12.32 5.41
C TRP A 189 1.05 -13.43 4.97
N ILE A 190 1.63 -14.18 5.91
CA ILE A 190 2.46 -15.35 5.59
C ILE A 190 1.63 -16.40 4.85
N VAL A 191 0.42 -16.70 5.33
CA VAL A 191 -0.49 -17.63 4.65
C VAL A 191 -0.82 -17.14 3.24
N LEU A 192 -1.16 -15.86 3.08
CA LEU A 192 -1.43 -15.28 1.76
C LEU A 192 -0.24 -15.41 0.80
N THR A 193 1.00 -15.23 1.29
CA THR A 193 2.19 -15.38 0.43
C THR A 193 2.35 -16.79 -0.16
N GLY A 194 1.91 -17.81 0.57
CA GLY A 194 1.87 -19.18 0.05
C GLY A 194 0.65 -19.44 -0.83
N LEU A 195 -0.53 -18.99 -0.41
CA LEU A 195 -1.78 -19.26 -1.11
C LEU A 195 -1.87 -18.55 -2.47
N VAL A 196 -1.36 -17.32 -2.60
CA VAL A 196 -1.43 -16.59 -3.86
C VAL A 196 -0.72 -17.33 -5.02
N GLY A 197 0.13 -18.32 -4.73
CA GLY A 197 0.71 -19.19 -5.75
C GLY A 197 -0.34 -20.00 -6.53
N PHE A 198 -1.54 -20.21 -5.98
CA PHE A 198 -2.64 -20.87 -6.67
C PHE A 198 -3.12 -20.12 -7.92
N TYR A 199 -2.82 -18.82 -8.03
CA TYR A 199 -2.97 -18.02 -9.24
C TYR A 199 -2.42 -18.71 -10.48
N TYR A 200 -1.31 -19.45 -10.37
CA TYR A 200 -0.73 -20.13 -11.53
C TYR A 200 -1.56 -21.32 -12.03
N LEU A 201 -2.50 -21.85 -11.22
CA LEU A 201 -3.46 -22.85 -11.69
C LEU A 201 -4.43 -22.27 -12.71
N ASP A 202 -4.65 -20.95 -12.70
CA ASP A 202 -5.52 -20.29 -13.68
C ASP A 202 -5.02 -20.54 -15.11
N PHE A 203 -3.71 -20.39 -15.34
CA PHE A 203 -3.10 -20.72 -16.64
C PHE A 203 -3.23 -22.19 -17.01
N TYR A 204 -3.16 -23.09 -16.03
CA TYR A 204 -3.34 -24.52 -16.26
C TYR A 204 -4.79 -24.84 -16.65
N PHE A 205 -5.77 -24.29 -15.93
CA PHE A 205 -7.19 -24.50 -16.22
C PHE A 205 -7.59 -23.88 -17.56
N ASP A 206 -7.08 -22.70 -17.89
CA ASP A 206 -7.32 -22.08 -19.20
C ASP A 206 -6.79 -22.97 -20.33
N TYR A 207 -5.57 -23.51 -20.18
CA TYR A 207 -4.99 -24.44 -21.15
C TYR A 207 -5.77 -25.76 -21.30
N GLN A 208 -6.41 -26.23 -20.23
CA GLN A 208 -7.20 -27.46 -20.24
C GLN A 208 -8.68 -27.23 -20.59
N GLU A 209 -9.08 -26.00 -20.95
CA GLU A 209 -10.47 -25.62 -21.21
C GLU A 209 -11.39 -25.85 -19.98
N LEU A 210 -10.83 -25.71 -18.77
CA LEU A 210 -11.46 -25.94 -17.46
C LEU A 210 -11.70 -24.63 -16.69
N GLN A 211 -12.06 -23.55 -17.39
CA GLN A 211 -12.15 -22.19 -16.84
C GLN A 211 -13.16 -22.03 -15.67
N GLU A 212 -14.13 -22.93 -15.55
CA GLU A 212 -15.07 -22.95 -14.42
C GLU A 212 -14.36 -23.09 -13.06
N PHE A 213 -13.23 -23.78 -13.01
CA PHE A 213 -12.46 -23.96 -11.78
C PHE A 213 -11.68 -22.71 -11.38
N SER A 214 -11.34 -21.83 -12.33
CA SER A 214 -10.64 -20.58 -12.06
C SER A 214 -11.41 -19.65 -11.12
N LEU A 215 -12.74 -19.71 -11.15
CA LEU A 215 -13.61 -18.91 -10.27
C LEU A 215 -13.38 -19.19 -8.77
N TRP A 216 -12.88 -20.38 -8.42
CA TRP A 216 -12.60 -20.76 -7.03
C TRP A 216 -11.24 -20.30 -6.54
N ILE A 217 -10.31 -19.96 -7.44
CA ILE A 217 -8.93 -19.60 -7.08
C ILE A 217 -8.92 -18.41 -6.10
N PRO A 218 -9.57 -17.25 -6.38
CA PRO A 218 -9.57 -16.13 -5.44
C PRO A 218 -10.16 -16.49 -4.07
N TRP A 219 -11.16 -17.38 -4.01
CA TRP A 219 -11.73 -17.82 -2.74
C TRP A 219 -10.72 -18.61 -1.91
N VAL A 220 -9.99 -19.54 -2.53
CA VAL A 220 -8.94 -20.31 -1.86
C VAL A 220 -7.81 -19.39 -1.38
N GLU A 221 -7.46 -18.36 -2.16
CA GLU A 221 -6.40 -17.42 -1.82
C GLU A 221 -6.77 -16.47 -0.68
N TYR A 222 -7.90 -15.78 -0.84
CA TYR A 222 -8.23 -14.61 -0.03
C TYR A 222 -9.13 -14.94 1.16
N LEU A 223 -9.96 -15.98 1.09
CA LEU A 223 -10.85 -16.32 2.22
C LEU A 223 -10.06 -16.72 3.48
N PRO A 224 -9.07 -17.65 3.41
CA PRO A 224 -8.27 -17.99 4.60
C PRO A 224 -7.47 -16.78 5.10
N PHE A 225 -6.98 -15.95 4.19
CA PHE A 225 -6.28 -14.71 4.52
C PHE A 225 -7.16 -13.77 5.34
N TYR A 226 -8.36 -13.44 4.86
CA TYR A 226 -9.25 -12.50 5.55
C TYR A 226 -9.76 -13.04 6.88
N VAL A 227 -10.06 -14.34 6.97
CA VAL A 227 -10.44 -14.97 8.24
C VAL A 227 -9.32 -14.84 9.27
N LEU A 228 -8.08 -15.18 8.90
CA LEU A 228 -6.94 -15.03 9.80
C LEU A 228 -6.66 -13.58 10.17
N LEU A 229 -6.72 -12.66 9.20
CA LEU A 229 -6.50 -11.24 9.43
C LEU A 229 -7.52 -10.67 10.42
N ALA A 230 -8.80 -11.03 10.26
CA ALA A 230 -9.86 -10.61 11.18
C ALA A 230 -9.62 -11.14 12.61
N LEU A 231 -9.22 -12.41 12.75
CA LEU A 231 -8.89 -13.01 14.04
C LEU A 231 -7.68 -12.33 14.72
N GLU A 232 -6.64 -11.99 13.95
CA GLU A 232 -5.46 -11.29 14.46
C GLU A 232 -5.80 -9.87 14.93
N LEU A 233 -6.57 -9.12 14.15
CA LEU A 233 -7.02 -7.78 14.52
C LEU A 233 -7.92 -7.82 15.76
N TRP A 234 -8.81 -8.81 15.86
CA TRP A 234 -9.68 -8.98 17.03
C TRP A 234 -8.88 -9.30 18.30
N LYS A 235 -7.95 -10.26 18.23
CA LYS A 235 -7.07 -10.60 19.36
C LYS A 235 -6.23 -9.41 19.82
N SER A 236 -5.68 -8.65 18.87
CA SER A 236 -4.87 -7.46 19.15
C SER A 236 -5.69 -6.38 19.87
N ARG A 237 -6.92 -6.12 19.42
CA ARG A 237 -7.85 -5.19 20.10
C ARG A 237 -8.18 -5.63 21.52
N LYS A 238 -8.43 -6.93 21.74
CA LYS A 238 -8.73 -7.47 23.07
C LYS A 238 -7.55 -7.30 24.02
N LYS A 239 -6.32 -7.55 23.55
CA LYS A 239 -5.09 -7.38 24.34
C LYS A 239 -4.90 -5.92 24.78
N ILE A 240 -5.11 -4.96 23.87
CA ILE A 240 -5.01 -3.52 24.18
C ILE A 240 -6.06 -3.10 25.21
N ARG A 241 -7.32 -3.55 25.06
CA ARG A 241 -8.39 -3.25 26.01
C ARG A 241 -8.12 -3.81 27.40
N LEU A 242 -7.60 -5.04 27.49
CA LEU A 242 -7.23 -5.65 28.75
C LEU A 242 -6.08 -4.89 29.42
N ALA A 243 -5.02 -4.55 28.69
CA ALA A 243 -3.90 -3.79 29.22
C ALA A 243 -4.33 -2.42 29.78
N GLY A 244 -5.19 -1.67 29.06
CA GLY A 244 -5.72 -0.40 29.55
C GLY A 244 -6.61 -0.54 30.79
N SER A 245 -7.32 -1.66 30.95
CA SER A 245 -8.13 -1.93 32.15
C SER A 245 -7.29 -2.24 33.40
N PHE A 246 -6.07 -2.76 33.24
CA PHE A 246 -5.15 -3.00 34.36
C PHE A 246 -4.43 -1.71 34.79
N GLU A 247 -4.10 -0.82 33.85
CA GLU A 247 -3.49 0.49 34.18
C GLU A 247 -4.45 1.43 34.93
N ASP A 248 -5.76 1.36 34.65
CA ASP A 248 -6.78 2.19 35.31
C ASP A 248 -7.18 1.66 36.72
N GLY A 249 -6.89 0.38 37.00
CA GLY A 249 -7.16 -0.27 38.29
C GLY A 249 -6.09 -0.06 39.35
N ASP A 250 -4.89 0.40 38.97
CA ASP A 250 -3.70 0.50 39.84
C ASP A 250 -3.35 1.95 40.24
N GLN A 251 -4.22 2.92 39.91
CA GLN A 251 -4.13 4.28 40.45
C GLN A 251 -4.68 4.27 41.89
N PRO A 252 -3.85 4.47 42.94
CA PRO A 252 -4.38 4.56 44.29
C PRO A 252 -5.33 5.75 44.37
N LYS A 253 -6.60 5.49 44.70
CA LYS A 253 -7.58 6.53 45.01
C LYS A 253 -6.93 7.50 45.99
N ARG A 254 -6.69 8.74 45.56
CA ARG A 254 -6.36 9.83 46.47
C ARG A 254 -7.51 9.94 47.46
N LEU A 255 -7.30 9.41 48.66
CA LEU A 255 -8.12 9.69 49.82
C LEU A 255 -7.96 11.18 50.08
N ASN A 256 -8.95 11.96 49.65
CA ASN A 256 -9.12 13.33 50.10
C ASN A 256 -9.53 13.25 51.58
N ILE A 257 -8.59 13.57 52.46
CA ILE A 257 -8.84 14.01 53.84
C ILE A 257 -8.44 15.48 53.89
#